data_AF-B7P2V2-F1
#
_entry.id   AF-B7P2V2-F1
#
_cell.length_a   1.000
_cell.length_b   1.000
_cell.length_c   1.000
_cell.angle_alpha   90.00
_cell.angle_beta   90.00
_cell.angle_gamma   90.00
#
_symmetry.space_group_name_H-M   'P 1'
#
loop_
_entity.id
_entity.type
_entity.pdbx_description
1 polymer ?
#
loop_
_entity_poly.entity_id
_entity_poly.type
_entity_poly.pdbx_seq_one_letter_code
_entity_poly.pdbx_strand_id
1 'polypeptide(L)'
;MNKVCVEDTQEPHGDEEDGEEEEEETAPGDETRQLLATLTGCPVPEDGLLFAVPVCAPYGAMQNFKHKVKVTPGTGRRGKAAKTALTVFMHDKATSARERDLLRASKDQDISRNIPGKVKLSAPHLQKHK
;
A
#
# COMPACT_ATOMS: atom_id res chain seq x y z
N MET A 1 -64.01 19.15 32.64
CA MET A 1 -62.76 19.77 33.12
C MET A 1 -61.69 18.69 33.17
N ASN A 2 -60.66 18.81 32.32
CA ASN A 2 -59.37 18.11 32.40
C ASN A 2 -58.49 18.70 31.29
N LYS A 3 -57.35 19.32 31.64
CA LYS A 3 -56.02 19.02 31.10
C LYS A 3 -54.97 19.97 31.69
N VAL A 4 -53.88 19.37 32.15
CA VAL A 4 -52.62 19.94 32.66
C VAL A 4 -51.65 20.20 31.49
N CYS A 5 -50.55 20.93 31.79
CA CYS A 5 -49.33 21.21 31.02
C CYS A 5 -49.41 22.52 30.19
N VAL A 6 -48.41 23.43 30.15
CA VAL A 6 -46.95 23.29 30.25
C VAL A 6 -46.35 24.62 30.79
N GLU A 7 -45.33 24.53 31.66
CA GLU A 7 -44.36 25.59 31.97
C GLU A 7 -43.31 25.66 30.87
N ASP A 8 -42.86 26.85 30.46
CA ASP A 8 -41.50 27.00 29.94
C ASP A 8 -40.95 28.39 30.26
N THR A 9 -39.78 28.37 30.88
CA THR A 9 -39.04 29.47 31.53
C THR A 9 -38.09 30.13 30.53
N GLN A 10 -37.95 31.46 30.62
CA GLN A 10 -37.09 32.28 29.77
C GLN A 10 -35.73 32.57 30.46
N GLU A 11 -34.63 32.29 29.72
CA GLU A 11 -33.28 32.94 29.65
C GLU A 11 -32.19 32.77 30.74
N PRO A 12 -30.89 33.10 30.47
CA PRO A 12 -30.08 33.14 29.22
C PRO A 12 -28.62 32.57 29.43
N HIS A 13 -27.69 32.86 28.48
CA HIS A 13 -26.22 32.63 28.48
C HIS A 13 -25.79 31.16 28.27
N GLY A 14 -24.92 30.80 27.32
CA GLY A 14 -23.86 31.55 26.66
C GLY A 14 -22.56 30.82 26.93
N ASP A 15 -22.32 29.72 26.22
CA ASP A 15 -21.01 29.06 26.09
C ASP A 15 -20.97 28.46 24.67
N GLU A 16 -20.61 29.31 23.72
CA GLU A 16 -20.05 28.85 22.45
C GLU A 16 -18.67 28.29 22.78
N GLU A 17 -18.55 26.96 22.89
CA GLU A 17 -17.25 26.30 22.72
C GLU A 17 -16.86 26.45 21.24
N ASP A 18 -16.33 27.63 20.92
CA ASP A 18 -15.53 27.86 19.74
C ASP A 18 -14.21 27.10 19.96
N GLY A 19 -14.28 25.78 19.71
CA GLY A 19 -13.11 24.97 19.53
C GLY A 19 -12.46 25.46 18.26
N GLU A 20 -11.52 26.40 18.40
CA GLU A 20 -10.55 26.73 17.37
C GLU A 20 -9.93 25.40 16.91
N GLU A 21 -10.44 24.87 15.80
CA GLU A 21 -9.71 23.89 15.01
C GLU A 21 -8.46 24.66 14.57
N GLU A 22 -7.39 24.56 15.36
CA GLU A 22 -6.05 24.91 14.92
C GLU A 22 -5.83 24.08 13.65
N GLU A 23 -6.09 24.68 12.49
CA GLU A 23 -5.60 24.19 11.21
C GLU A 23 -4.08 24.21 11.34
N GLU A 24 -3.53 23.10 11.82
CA GLU A 24 -2.10 22.87 11.86
C GLU A 24 -1.65 22.99 10.40
N GLU A 25 -1.07 24.15 10.04
CA GLU A 25 -0.54 24.40 8.70
C GLU A 25 0.52 23.32 8.44
N THR A 26 0.10 22.25 7.78
CA THR A 26 0.99 21.15 7.46
C THR A 26 2.07 21.71 6.54
N ALA A 27 3.31 21.73 7.03
CA ALA A 27 4.42 22.21 6.23
C ALA A 27 4.41 21.47 4.88
N PRO A 28 4.74 22.12 3.75
CA PRO A 28 4.56 21.55 2.41
C PRO A 28 5.33 20.23 2.13
N GLY A 29 6.16 19.77 3.06
CA GLY A 29 6.81 18.45 3.02
C GLY A 29 6.15 17.36 3.90
N ASP A 30 5.24 17.73 4.79
CA ASP A 30 4.67 16.81 5.77
C ASP A 30 3.59 15.92 5.15
N GLU A 31 2.75 16.45 4.25
CA GLU A 31 1.78 15.64 3.49
C GLU A 31 2.45 14.51 2.70
N THR A 32 3.58 14.81 2.03
CA THR A 32 4.34 13.80 1.29
C THR A 32 4.91 12.74 2.24
N ARG A 33 5.38 13.16 3.41
CA ARG A 33 5.92 12.25 4.42
C ARG A 33 4.84 11.34 4.99
N GLN A 34 3.67 11.89 5.29
CA GLN A 34 2.51 11.13 5.74
C GLN A 34 2.07 10.12 4.69
N LEU A 35 2.00 10.52 3.41
CA LEU A 35 1.72 9.61 2.29
C LEU A 35 2.73 8.47 2.22
N LEU A 36 4.03 8.76 2.34
CA LEU A 36 5.07 7.74 2.33
C LEU A 36 4.96 6.78 3.53
N ALA A 37 4.51 7.27 4.69
CA ALA A 37 4.27 6.44 5.87
C ALA A 37 3.11 5.45 5.69
N THR A 38 2.21 5.67 4.73
CA THR A 38 1.15 4.70 4.39
C THR A 38 1.66 3.50 3.59
N LEU A 39 2.87 3.58 3.01
CA LEU A 39 3.44 2.50 2.21
C LEU A 39 4.14 1.48 3.12
N THR A 40 3.77 0.21 2.96
CA THR A 40 4.43 -0.91 3.65
C THR A 40 4.79 -2.04 2.68
N GLY A 41 5.97 -2.63 2.88
CA GLY A 41 6.38 -3.87 2.22
C GLY A 41 6.08 -5.13 3.02
N CYS A 42 5.58 -4.98 4.25
CA CYS A 42 5.35 -6.05 5.21
C CYS A 42 3.96 -5.90 5.84
N PRO A 43 2.88 -6.01 5.05
CA PRO A 43 1.53 -5.84 5.58
C PRO A 43 1.18 -6.95 6.59
N VAL A 44 0.46 -6.57 7.63
CA VAL A 44 -0.12 -7.48 8.63
C VAL A 44 -1.57 -7.85 8.27
N PRO A 45 -2.14 -8.93 8.82
CA PRO A 45 -3.51 -9.37 8.49
C PRO A 45 -4.60 -8.32 8.75
N GLU A 46 -4.36 -7.39 9.66
CA GLU A 46 -5.27 -6.32 10.04
C GLU A 46 -5.23 -5.14 9.06
N ASP A 47 -4.25 -5.09 8.14
CA ASP A 47 -4.07 -3.98 7.20
C ASP A 47 -5.06 -4.01 6.03
N GLY A 48 -5.59 -2.83 5.68
CA GLY A 48 -6.39 -2.62 4.47
C GLY A 48 -5.51 -2.40 3.24
N LEU A 49 -5.36 -3.42 2.39
CA LEU A 49 -4.55 -3.28 1.17
C LEU A 49 -5.31 -2.54 0.06
N LEU A 50 -4.87 -1.33 -0.27
CA LEU A 50 -5.52 -0.47 -1.29
C LEU A 50 -4.96 -0.71 -2.70
N PHE A 51 -3.63 -0.65 -2.86
CA PHE A 51 -2.93 -0.77 -4.13
C PHE A 51 -1.59 -1.49 -3.95
N ALA A 52 -1.07 -2.07 -5.04
CA ALA A 52 0.29 -2.60 -5.09
C ALA A 52 1.17 -1.66 -5.94
N VAL A 53 2.32 -1.26 -5.40
CA VAL A 53 3.27 -0.38 -6.09
C VAL A 53 4.54 -1.15 -6.39
N PRO A 54 4.97 -1.29 -7.67
CA PRO A 54 6.23 -1.92 -8.00
C PRO A 54 7.41 -1.03 -7.60
N VAL A 55 8.34 -1.58 -6.81
CA VAL A 55 9.54 -0.87 -6.34
C VAL A 55 10.81 -1.65 -6.66
N CYS A 56 11.92 -0.95 -6.80
CA CYS A 56 13.26 -1.53 -6.92
C CYS A 56 14.15 -0.95 -5.82
N ALA A 57 14.80 -1.82 -5.06
CA ALA A 57 15.63 -1.45 -3.93
C ALA A 57 16.80 -2.43 -3.76
N PRO A 58 17.84 -2.07 -3.00
CA PRO A 58 18.87 -3.02 -2.57
C PRO A 58 18.23 -4.22 -1.85
N TYR A 59 18.69 -5.44 -2.16
CA TYR A 59 18.07 -6.66 -1.62
C TYR A 59 18.09 -6.73 -0.08
N GLY A 60 19.11 -6.12 0.55
CA GLY A 60 19.22 -6.00 2.01
C GLY A 60 18.16 -5.08 2.64
N ALA A 61 17.64 -4.09 1.91
CA ALA A 61 16.56 -3.25 2.41
C ALA A 61 15.20 -3.99 2.38
N MET A 62 15.07 -4.99 1.50
CA MET A 62 13.85 -5.78 1.33
C MET A 62 13.88 -7.08 2.15
N GLN A 63 14.62 -7.15 3.26
CA GLN A 63 14.75 -8.40 4.04
C GLN A 63 13.42 -8.95 4.54
N ASN A 64 12.49 -8.08 4.95
CA ASN A 64 11.20 -8.49 5.51
C ASN A 64 10.08 -8.56 4.46
N PHE A 65 10.34 -8.18 3.21
CA PHE A 65 9.32 -8.14 2.17
C PHE A 65 8.91 -9.55 1.78
N LYS A 66 7.59 -9.80 1.77
CA LYS A 66 6.99 -11.06 1.35
C LYS A 66 7.22 -11.33 -0.15
N HIS A 67 6.86 -10.36 -0.99
CA HIS A 67 6.95 -10.48 -2.45
C HIS A 67 8.22 -9.81 -2.98
N LYS A 68 9.29 -10.58 -3.10
CA LYS A 68 10.57 -10.08 -3.62
C LYS A 68 11.30 -11.10 -4.48
N VAL A 69 12.07 -10.60 -5.45
CA VAL A 69 13.00 -11.40 -6.26
C VAL A 69 14.34 -10.68 -6.37
N LYS A 70 15.43 -11.44 -6.44
CA LYS A 70 16.74 -10.88 -6.72
C LYS A 70 16.90 -10.71 -8.23
N VAL A 71 17.10 -9.47 -8.66
CA VAL A 71 17.43 -9.13 -10.04
C VAL A 71 18.95 -9.07 -10.16
N THR A 72 19.52 -9.85 -11.08
CA THR A 72 20.96 -9.82 -11.40
C THR A 72 21.15 -9.49 -12.87
N PRO A 73 22.29 -8.89 -13.28
CA PRO A 73 22.64 -8.79 -14.70
C PRO A 73 22.56 -10.15 -15.40
N GLY A 74 22.10 -10.15 -16.66
CA GLY A 74 21.89 -11.37 -17.45
C GLY A 74 21.41 -11.06 -18.87
N THR A 75 20.78 -12.02 -19.55
CA THR A 75 20.35 -11.86 -20.95
C THR A 75 18.83 -11.68 -21.11
N GLY A 76 18.07 -11.73 -20.01
CA GLY A 76 16.62 -11.64 -20.04
C GLY A 76 16.10 -10.21 -20.26
N ARG A 77 14.90 -10.13 -20.85
CA ARG A 77 14.19 -8.86 -21.07
C ARG A 77 13.41 -8.46 -19.81
N ARG A 78 13.40 -7.18 -19.47
CA ARG A 78 12.69 -6.62 -18.30
C ARG A 78 11.21 -7.02 -18.24
N GLY A 79 10.51 -7.05 -19.38
CA GLY A 79 9.11 -7.48 -19.43
C GLY A 79 8.90 -8.96 -19.13
N LYS A 80 9.83 -9.83 -19.56
CA LYS A 80 9.78 -11.25 -19.19
C LYS A 80 10.07 -11.43 -17.71
N ALA A 81 11.05 -10.68 -17.17
CA ALA A 81 11.34 -10.70 -15.74
C ALA A 81 10.12 -10.25 -14.92
N ALA A 82 9.48 -9.12 -15.25
CA ALA A 82 8.28 -8.64 -14.57
C ALA A 82 7.18 -9.71 -14.49
N LYS A 83 6.84 -10.32 -15.64
CA LYS A 83 5.84 -11.40 -15.71
C LYS A 83 6.20 -12.59 -14.85
N THR A 84 7.44 -13.08 -14.96
CA THR A 84 7.91 -14.21 -14.16
C THR A 84 7.86 -13.90 -12.66
N ALA A 85 8.25 -12.69 -12.24
CA ALA A 85 8.16 -12.28 -10.84
C ALA A 85 6.72 -12.31 -10.32
N LEU A 86 5.77 -11.71 -11.06
CA LEU A 86 4.35 -11.74 -10.69
C LEU A 86 3.81 -13.17 -10.60
N THR A 87 4.11 -14.02 -11.58
CA THR A 87 3.69 -15.43 -11.55
C THR A 87 4.17 -16.13 -10.28
N VAL A 88 5.43 -15.93 -9.89
CA VAL A 88 5.97 -16.51 -8.65
C VAL A 88 5.21 -16.00 -7.43
N PHE A 89 4.97 -14.69 -7.35
CA PHE A 89 4.25 -14.10 -6.22
C PHE A 89 2.80 -14.59 -6.12
N MET A 90 2.12 -14.77 -7.26
CA MET A 90 0.75 -15.26 -7.30
C MET A 90 0.61 -16.75 -6.94
N HIS A 91 1.67 -17.55 -7.16
CA HIS A 91 1.70 -18.98 -6.85
C HIS A 91 2.23 -19.30 -5.45
N ASP A 92 2.75 -18.31 -4.73
CA ASP A 92 3.13 -18.48 -3.34
C ASP A 92 1.87 -18.75 -2.48
N LYS A 93 1.95 -19.79 -1.65
CA LYS A 93 0.85 -20.23 -0.78
C LYS A 93 0.55 -19.19 0.31
N ALA A 94 1.55 -18.37 0.67
CA ALA A 94 1.37 -17.30 1.65
C ALA A 94 0.67 -16.05 1.07
N THR A 95 0.37 -16.04 -0.24
CA THR A 95 -0.31 -14.92 -0.90
C THR A 95 -1.82 -15.05 -0.73
N SER A 96 -2.40 -14.07 -0.03
CA SER A 96 -3.83 -13.94 0.20
C SER A 96 -4.60 -13.69 -1.11
N ALA A 97 -5.93 -13.85 -1.08
CA ALA A 97 -6.78 -13.51 -2.22
C ALA A 97 -6.65 -12.02 -2.59
N ARG A 98 -6.67 -11.13 -1.58
CA ARG A 98 -6.54 -9.68 -1.79
C ARG A 98 -5.22 -9.31 -2.43
N GLU A 99 -4.10 -9.87 -1.96
CA GLU A 99 -2.78 -9.63 -2.57
C GLU A 99 -2.75 -10.08 -4.04
N ARG A 100 -3.33 -11.25 -4.36
CA ARG A 100 -3.41 -11.72 -5.76
C ARG A 100 -4.20 -10.77 -6.66
N ASP A 101 -5.29 -10.21 -6.18
CA ASP A 101 -6.10 -9.25 -6.94
C ASP A 101 -5.31 -7.97 -7.24
N LEU A 102 -4.60 -7.44 -6.24
CA LEU A 102 -3.76 -6.24 -6.40
C LEU A 102 -2.54 -6.47 -7.31
N LEU A 103 -1.91 -7.64 -7.20
CA LEU A 103 -0.82 -8.04 -8.10
C LEU A 103 -1.28 -8.13 -9.55
N ARG A 104 -2.51 -8.59 -9.81
CA ARG A 104 -3.12 -8.66 -11.16
C ARG A 104 -3.54 -7.29 -11.69
N ALA A 105 -3.96 -6.38 -10.81
CA ALA A 105 -4.35 -5.02 -11.17
C ALA A 105 -3.17 -4.17 -11.65
N SER A 106 -1.95 -4.54 -11.25
CA SER A 106 -0.71 -3.86 -11.66
C SER A 106 -0.40 -4.14 -13.14
N LYS A 107 -0.31 -3.09 -13.96
CA LYS A 107 -0.05 -3.25 -15.40
C LYS A 107 1.39 -3.74 -15.65
N ASP A 108 1.55 -4.68 -16.58
CA ASP A 108 2.86 -5.21 -16.99
C ASP A 108 3.89 -4.11 -17.29
N GLN A 109 3.45 -3.02 -17.94
CA GLN A 109 4.31 -1.89 -18.31
C GLN A 109 4.82 -1.11 -17.10
N ASP A 110 4.02 -0.99 -16.04
CA ASP A 110 4.37 -0.25 -14.82
C ASP A 110 5.37 -1.00 -13.97
N ILE A 111 5.33 -2.33 -14.02
CA ILE A 111 6.33 -3.17 -13.37
C ILE A 111 7.62 -3.20 -14.21
N SER A 112 7.49 -3.40 -15.53
CA SER A 112 8.62 -3.53 -16.44
C SER A 112 9.49 -2.28 -16.50
N ARG A 113 8.92 -1.08 -16.38
CA ARG A 113 9.68 0.18 -16.39
C ARG A 113 10.61 0.33 -15.18
N ASN A 114 10.30 -0.32 -14.06
CA ASN A 114 11.09 -0.29 -12.83
C ASN A 114 12.20 -1.34 -12.78
N ILE A 115 12.25 -2.26 -13.75
CA ILE A 115 13.27 -3.31 -13.84
C ILE A 115 14.38 -2.89 -14.81
N PRO A 116 15.67 -3.00 -14.42
CA PRO A 116 16.78 -2.72 -15.33
C PRO A 116 16.79 -3.66 -16.54
N GLY A 117 17.39 -3.20 -17.65
CA GLY A 117 17.54 -4.02 -18.86
C GLY A 117 18.57 -5.15 -18.69
N LYS A 118 18.44 -6.21 -19.50
CA LYS A 118 19.40 -7.35 -19.55
C LYS A 118 19.61 -7.99 -18.17
N VAL A 119 18.55 -8.66 -17.68
CA VAL A 119 18.52 -9.20 -16.33
C VAL A 119 18.12 -10.66 -16.27
N LYS A 120 18.49 -11.33 -15.19
CA LYS A 120 18.02 -12.65 -14.78
C LYS A 120 17.39 -12.51 -13.38
N LEU A 121 16.32 -13.25 -13.14
CA LEU A 121 15.70 -13.34 -11.83
C LEU A 121 16.23 -14.55 -11.06
N SER A 122 16.32 -14.39 -9.75
CA SER A 122 16.62 -15.45 -8.79
C SER A 122 15.66 -15.32 -7.60
N ALA A 123 14.98 -16.40 -7.22
CA ALA A 123 14.14 -16.45 -6.04
C ALA A 123 14.08 -17.90 -5.53
N PRO A 124 13.79 -18.12 -4.23
CA PRO A 124 13.43 -19.44 -3.73
C PRO A 124 12.29 -19.98 -4.61
N HIS A 125 12.45 -21.17 -5.17
CA HIS A 125 11.42 -21.86 -5.98
C HIS A 125 11.09 -21.28 -7.38
N LEU A 126 11.86 -20.31 -7.89
CA LEU A 126 11.66 -19.71 -9.22
C LEU A 126 11.67 -20.73 -10.38
N GLN A 127 12.44 -21.82 -10.27
CA GLN A 127 12.60 -22.80 -11.35
C GLN A 127 11.41 -23.76 -11.51
N LYS A 128 10.49 -23.80 -10.54
CA LYS A 128 9.32 -24.70 -10.57
C LYS A 128 8.17 -24.20 -11.45
N HIS A 129 8.19 -22.92 -11.83
CA HIS A 129 7.10 -22.22 -12.51
C HIS A 129 7.54 -21.52 -13.81
N LYS A 130 8.60 -22.02 -14.45
CA LYS A 130 9.19 -21.42 -15.66
C LYS A 130 8.62 -22.02 -16.94
#